data_AF-A0A6N8G514-F1
#
_entry.id   AF-A0A6N8G514-F1
#
_cell.length_a   1.000
_cell.length_b   1.000
_cell.length_c   1.000
_cell.angle_alpha   90.00
_cell.angle_beta   90.00
_cell.angle_gamma   90.00
#
_symmetry.space_group_name_H-M   'P 1'
#
loop_
_entity.id
_entity.type
_entity.pdbx_description
1 polymer ?
#
loop_
_entity_poly.entity_id
_entity_poly.type
_entity_poly.pdbx_seq_one_letter_code
_entity_poly.pdbx_strand_id
1 'polypeptide(L)'
;MADEHHEDHGNTVAGWFLTLSWIVVWTAAGVAIMFDENVVMWSAVALGASVVCAAVAGIMKKAGLGRKHPRTAPPTREEWEALQAGRHKPEPEQAEAAQPSGGDEHADETAAAH
;
A
#
# COMPACT_ATOMS: atom_id res chain seq x y z
N MET A 1 -4.55 12.57 -6.76
CA MET A 1 -5.37 11.39 -6.40
C MET A 1 -4.49 10.15 -6.50
N ALA A 2 -3.62 9.92 -5.51
CA ALA A 2 -2.52 8.95 -5.65
C ALA A 2 -2.47 7.89 -4.53
N ASP A 3 -3.50 7.75 -3.69
CA ASP A 3 -3.41 6.88 -2.50
C ASP A 3 -4.16 5.54 -2.63
N GLU A 4 -5.02 5.34 -3.64
CA GLU A 4 -5.85 4.13 -3.77
C GLU A 4 -5.13 2.91 -4.37
N HIS A 5 -3.87 3.05 -4.80
CA HIS A 5 -3.12 1.97 -5.46
C HIS A 5 -2.12 1.22 -4.56
N HIS A 6 -2.06 1.52 -3.26
CA HIS A 6 -0.99 1.05 -2.37
C HIS A 6 -1.45 0.23 -1.15
N GLU A 7 -2.74 0.02 -0.90
CA GLU A 7 -3.17 -0.62 0.35
C GLU A 7 -2.94 -2.15 0.41
N ASP A 8 -2.77 -2.84 -0.72
CA ASP A 8 -2.35 -4.25 -0.75
C ASP A 8 -0.81 -4.40 -0.74
N HIS A 9 -0.14 -3.71 0.18
CA HIS A 9 1.30 -3.90 0.41
C HIS A 9 1.55 -5.21 1.14
N GLY A 10 2.09 -6.22 0.44
CA GLY A 10 2.90 -7.35 0.91
C GLY A 10 2.30 -8.32 1.94
N ASN A 11 1.43 -7.86 2.83
CA ASN A 11 0.83 -8.53 3.96
C ASN A 11 -0.47 -9.24 3.54
N THR A 12 -0.37 -10.06 2.49
CA THR A 12 -1.44 -10.95 2.02
C THR A 12 -0.97 -12.39 2.18
N VAL A 13 -1.89 -13.36 2.20
CA VAL A 13 -1.51 -14.78 2.34
C VAL A 13 -0.58 -15.21 1.21
N ALA A 14 -0.87 -14.80 -0.03
CA ALA A 14 0.02 -15.06 -1.16
C ALA A 14 1.40 -14.41 -1.01
N GLY A 15 1.46 -13.18 -0.46
CA GLY A 15 2.72 -12.50 -0.16
C GLY A 15 3.55 -13.24 0.89
N TRP A 16 2.95 -13.56 2.03
CA TRP A 16 3.61 -14.30 3.10
C TRP A 16 4.06 -15.69 2.68
N PHE A 17 3.27 -16.38 1.86
CA PHE A 17 3.68 -17.66 1.26
C PHE A 17 4.97 -17.49 0.46
N LEU A 18 5.06 -16.49 -0.41
CA LEU A 18 6.24 -16.27 -1.23
C LEU A 18 7.47 -15.94 -0.37
N THR A 19 7.31 -15.07 0.63
CA THR A 19 8.40 -14.70 1.55
C THR A 19 8.90 -15.91 2.35
N LEU A 20 8.01 -16.68 2.95
CA LEU A 20 8.38 -17.84 3.77
C LEU A 20 8.98 -18.96 2.91
N SER A 21 8.39 -19.24 1.75
CA SER A 21 8.93 -20.24 0.83
C SER A 21 10.33 -19.88 0.34
N TRP A 22 10.61 -18.59 0.09
CA TRP A 22 11.94 -18.13 -0.26
C TRP A 22 12.96 -18.42 0.86
N ILE A 23 12.63 -18.06 2.10
CA ILE A 23 13.49 -18.33 3.27
C ILE A 23 13.78 -19.83 3.39
N VAL A 24 12.74 -20.67 3.28
CA VAL A 24 12.88 -22.13 3.40
C VAL A 24 13.75 -22.70 2.28
N VAL A 25 13.50 -22.32 1.02
CA VAL A 25 14.25 -22.82 -0.14
C VAL A 25 15.74 -22.50 -0.02
N TRP A 26 16.08 -21.25 0.31
CA TRP A 26 17.48 -20.83 0.40
C TRP A 26 18.18 -21.34 1.66
N THR A 27 17.44 -21.53 2.75
CA THR A 27 17.98 -22.19 3.95
C THR A 27 18.31 -23.66 3.64
N ALA A 28 17.39 -24.39 2.99
CA ALA A 28 17.63 -25.78 2.60
C ALA A 28 18.81 -25.90 1.62
N ALA A 29 18.93 -24.99 0.65
CA ALA A 29 20.06 -24.95 -0.27
C ALA A 29 21.39 -24.66 0.45
N GLY A 30 21.41 -23.69 1.38
CA GLY A 30 22.58 -23.41 2.20
C GLY A 30 23.02 -24.60 3.03
N VAL A 31 22.06 -25.33 3.63
CA VAL A 31 22.34 -26.58 4.35
C VAL A 31 22.92 -27.63 3.42
N ALA A 32 22.34 -27.84 2.24
CA ALA A 32 22.84 -28.82 1.29
C ALA A 32 24.26 -28.50 0.78
N ILE A 33 24.57 -27.21 0.57
CA ILE A 33 25.91 -26.75 0.19
C ILE A 33 26.94 -27.09 1.28
N MET A 34 26.58 -26.99 2.57
CA MET A 34 27.50 -27.34 3.66
C MET A 34 27.87 -28.83 3.68
N PHE A 35 27.06 -29.72 3.09
CA PHE A 35 27.33 -31.16 3.07
C PHE A 35 27.92 -31.67 1.75
N ASP A 36 27.54 -31.08 0.63
CA ASP A 36 27.91 -31.55 -0.71
C ASP A 36 28.95 -30.66 -1.41
N GLU A 37 29.23 -29.46 -0.87
CA GLU A 37 30.18 -28.45 -1.38
C GLU A 37 29.92 -27.95 -2.83
N ASN A 38 28.92 -28.50 -3.52
CA ASN A 38 28.56 -28.13 -4.89
C ASN A 38 27.64 -26.91 -4.94
N VAL A 39 28.23 -25.73 -4.76
CA VAL A 39 27.53 -24.44 -4.71
C VAL A 39 26.67 -24.20 -5.95
N VAL A 40 27.18 -24.51 -7.15
CA VAL A 40 26.50 -24.22 -8.42
C VAL A 40 25.24 -25.05 -8.57
N MET A 41 25.32 -26.36 -8.31
CA MET A 41 24.19 -27.27 -8.43
C MET A 41 23.05 -26.87 -7.47
N TRP A 42 23.36 -26.69 -6.18
CA TRP A 42 22.34 -26.35 -5.18
C TRP A 42 21.75 -24.96 -5.38
N SER A 43 22.54 -23.99 -5.86
CA SER A 43 22.03 -22.68 -6.25
C SER A 43 21.08 -22.76 -7.45
N ALA A 44 21.40 -23.58 -8.46
CA ALA A 44 20.52 -23.80 -9.61
C ALA A 44 19.20 -24.45 -9.19
N VAL A 45 19.25 -25.43 -8.29
CA VAL A 45 18.05 -26.06 -7.72
C VAL A 45 17.21 -25.05 -6.93
N ALA A 46 17.84 -24.23 -6.08
CA ALA A 46 17.16 -23.20 -5.30
C ALA A 46 16.47 -22.15 -6.19
N LEU A 47 17.13 -21.74 -7.28
CA LEU A 47 16.56 -20.83 -8.28
C LEU A 47 15.35 -21.48 -8.98
N GLY A 48 15.47 -22.74 -9.40
CA GLY A 48 14.35 -23.48 -9.99
C GLY A 48 13.15 -23.56 -9.05
N ALA A 49 13.38 -23.93 -7.79
CA ALA A 49 12.35 -23.97 -6.76
C ALA A 49 11.73 -22.59 -6.50
N SER A 50 12.55 -21.53 -6.50
CA SER A 50 12.10 -20.14 -6.34
C SER A 50 11.12 -19.71 -7.44
N VAL A 51 11.39 -20.09 -8.70
CA VAL A 51 10.48 -19.84 -9.82
C VAL A 51 9.15 -20.56 -9.63
N VAL A 52 9.17 -21.82 -9.18
CA VAL A 52 7.96 -22.59 -8.88
C VAL A 52 7.15 -21.93 -7.76
N CYS A 53 7.79 -21.51 -6.66
CA CYS A 53 7.13 -20.80 -5.57
C CYS A 53 6.48 -19.49 -6.05
N ALA A 54 7.16 -18.72 -6.91
CA ALA A 54 6.61 -17.51 -7.50
C ALA A 54 5.37 -17.80 -8.37
N ALA A 55 5.40 -18.87 -9.17
CA ALA A 55 4.24 -19.29 -9.95
C ALA A 55 3.04 -19.66 -9.05
N VAL A 56 3.26 -20.41 -7.98
CA VAL A 56 2.23 -20.77 -7.00
C VAL A 56 1.66 -19.52 -6.31
N ALA A 57 2.51 -18.58 -5.89
CA ALA A 57 2.05 -17.31 -5.31
C ALA A 57 1.20 -16.50 -6.30
N GLY A 58 1.56 -16.51 -7.59
CA GLY A 58 0.76 -15.92 -8.66
C GLY A 58 -0.62 -16.58 -8.81
N ILE A 59 -0.70 -17.89 -8.70
CA ILE A 59 -1.98 -18.63 -8.71
C ILE A 59 -2.82 -18.29 -7.47
N MET A 60 -2.21 -18.25 -6.29
CA MET A 60 -2.90 -17.85 -5.05
C MET A 60 -3.50 -16.45 -5.18
N LYS A 61 -2.76 -15.51 -5.78
CA LYS A 61 -3.27 -14.15 -6.06
C LYS A 61 -4.49 -14.19 -6.99
N LYS A 62 -4.49 -15.03 -8.03
CA LYS A 62 -5.66 -15.22 -8.90
C LYS A 62 -6.86 -15.85 -8.19
N ALA A 63 -6.60 -16.72 -7.20
CA ALA A 63 -7.63 -17.32 -6.35
C ALA A 63 -8.20 -16.36 -5.28
N GLY A 64 -7.78 -15.09 -5.27
CA GLY A 64 -8.27 -14.09 -4.32
C GLY A 64 -7.46 -13.96 -3.03
N LEU A 65 -6.41 -14.78 -2.83
CA LEU A 65 -5.56 -14.75 -1.64
C LEU A 65 -4.48 -13.64 -1.67
N GLY A 66 -4.48 -12.82 -2.72
CA GLY A 66 -3.54 -11.73 -2.91
C GLY A 66 -4.09 -10.35 -2.56
N ARG A 67 -5.20 -10.28 -1.79
CA ARG A 67 -5.76 -9.05 -1.23
C ARG A 67 -6.15 -9.27 0.22
N LYS A 68 -6.09 -8.23 1.05
CA LYS A 68 -6.62 -8.29 2.43
C LYS A 68 -8.12 -8.17 2.48
N HIS A 69 -8.66 -7.26 1.66
CA HIS A 69 -10.08 -7.01 1.56
C HIS A 69 -10.59 -7.40 0.17
N PRO A 70 -11.81 -7.95 0.07
CA PRO A 70 -12.48 -8.08 -1.21
C PRO A 70 -12.51 -6.71 -1.88
N ARG A 71 -12.16 -6.65 -3.17
CA ARG A 71 -12.30 -5.40 -3.93
C ARG A 71 -13.78 -5.05 -3.91
N THR A 72 -14.13 -3.88 -3.39
CA THR A 72 -15.51 -3.40 -3.48
C THR A 72 -15.91 -3.45 -4.94
N ALA A 73 -17.09 -4.01 -5.22
CA ALA A 73 -17.62 -3.97 -6.57
C ALA A 73 -17.68 -2.49 -7.00
N PRO A 74 -17.33 -2.17 -8.25
CA PRO A 74 -17.56 -0.82 -8.74
C PRO A 74 -19.04 -0.48 -8.51
N PRO A 75 -19.34 0.75 -8.01
CA PRO A 75 -20.70 1.12 -7.70
C PRO A 75 -21.57 0.91 -8.94
N THR A 76 -22.76 0.37 -8.72
CA THR A 76 -23.77 0.30 -9.78
C THR A 76 -24.08 1.70 -10.28
N ARG A 77 -24.63 1.81 -11.48
CA ARG A 77 -24.96 3.12 -12.06
C ARG A 77 -25.85 3.95 -11.12
N GLU A 78 -26.81 3.31 -10.47
CA GLU A 78 -27.74 3.93 -9.51
C GLU A 78 -27.02 4.43 -8.26
N GLU A 79 -26.09 3.63 -7.72
CA GLU A 79 -25.23 4.03 -6.58
C GLU A 79 -24.28 5.17 -6.97
N TRP A 80 -23.75 5.17 -8.19
CA TRP A 80 -22.90 6.24 -8.70
C TRP A 80 -23.67 7.55 -8.87
N GLU A 81 -24.89 7.49 -9.42
CA GLU A 81 -25.78 8.64 -9.57
C GLU A 81 -26.22 9.19 -8.19
N ALA A 82 -26.50 8.33 -7.22
CA ALA A 82 -26.82 8.74 -5.84
C ALA A 82 -25.63 9.40 -5.11
N LEU A 83 -24.41 8.87 -5.31
CA LEU A 83 -23.18 9.48 -4.78
C LEU A 83 -22.91 10.86 -5.38
N GLN A 84 -23.20 11.05 -6.67
CA GLN A 84 -23.07 12.35 -7.34
C GLN A 84 -24.17 13.33 -6.91
N ALA A 85 -25.40 12.87 -6.74
CA ALA A 85 -26.50 13.69 -6.22
C ALA A 85 -26.25 14.17 -4.78
N GLY A 86 -25.62 13.34 -3.95
CA GLY A 86 -25.22 13.70 -2.58
C GLY A 86 -24.09 14.73 -2.51
N ARG A 87 -23.15 14.73 -3.49
CA ARG A 87 -22.07 15.74 -3.59
C ARG A 87 -22.55 17.11 -4.07
N HIS A 88 -23.71 17.17 -4.70
CA HIS A 88 -24.31 18.41 -5.21
C HIS A 88 -25.31 19.06 -4.25
N LYS A 89 -25.44 18.58 -3.01
CA LYS A 89 -26.19 19.34 -2.01
C LYS A 89 -25.36 20.59 -1.67
N PRO A 90 -25.80 21.81 -2.04
CA PRO A 90 -25.14 23.00 -1.57
C PRO A 90 -25.31 23.02 -0.05
N GLU A 91 -24.20 22.95 0.66
CA GLU A 91 -24.14 23.43 2.02
C GLU A 91 -24.51 24.92 1.94
N PRO A 92 -25.58 25.38 2.63
CA PRO A 92 -25.94 26.79 2.58
C PRO A 92 -24.87 27.54 3.37
N GLU A 93 -23.94 28.10 2.62
CA GLU A 93 -23.29 29.39 2.82
C GLU A 93 -23.90 30.19 4.00
N GLN A 94 -23.30 30.07 5.18
CA GLN A 94 -23.28 31.18 6.14
C GLN A 94 -22.12 32.09 5.76
N ALA A 95 -22.32 32.83 4.67
CA ALA A 95 -21.65 34.09 4.45
C ALA A 95 -22.37 35.16 5.28
N GLU A 96 -21.94 35.38 6.52
CA GLU A 96 -22.18 36.65 7.20
C GLU A 96 -21.04 36.93 8.19
N ALA A 97 -19.99 37.59 7.70
CA ALA A 97 -19.27 38.68 8.37
C ALA A 97 -17.99 39.05 7.62
N ALA A 98 -18.13 39.82 6.54
CA ALA A 98 -17.04 40.65 6.06
C ALA A 98 -17.00 41.96 6.87
N GLN A 99 -16.01 42.04 7.79
CA GLN A 99 -15.22 43.20 8.28
C GLN A 99 -15.89 44.54 8.69
N PRO A 100 -15.26 45.28 9.62
CA PRO A 100 -14.53 46.44 9.10
C PRO A 100 -13.11 46.60 9.65
N SER A 101 -12.27 47.17 8.79
CA SER A 101 -10.96 47.76 9.06
C SER A 101 -11.05 49.04 9.91
N GLY A 102 -10.02 49.26 10.74
CA GLY A 102 -9.69 50.52 11.42
C GLY A 102 -9.25 50.22 12.86
N GLY A 103 -8.14 50.66 13.41
CA GLY A 103 -7.05 51.55 13.01
C GLY A 103 -6.17 51.71 14.27
N ASP A 104 -4.93 52.13 14.05
CA ASP A 104 -4.05 52.85 15.00
C ASP A 104 -3.21 52.07 16.04
N GLU A 105 -1.94 51.95 15.69
CA GLU A 105 -0.73 52.39 16.40
C GLU A 105 -0.62 52.24 17.94
N HIS A 106 0.42 51.51 18.36
CA HIS A 106 1.46 51.93 19.31
C HIS A 106 2.55 50.84 19.28
N ALA A 107 3.72 51.04 18.64
CA ALA A 107 4.87 51.79 19.14
C ALA A 107 5.31 51.33 20.54
N ASP A 108 6.27 50.39 20.56
CA ASP A 108 7.42 50.27 21.46
C ASP A 108 7.95 48.82 21.37
N GLU A 109 9.21 48.47 21.51
CA GLU A 109 10.50 49.15 21.62
C GLU A 109 11.43 47.98 21.98
N THR A 110 12.60 47.86 21.34
CA THR A 110 13.80 47.12 21.81
C THR A 110 13.71 45.58 21.95
N ALA A 111 14.74 44.76 21.80
CA ALA A 111 16.15 44.86 21.44
C ALA A 111 16.56 43.41 21.07
N ALA A 112 17.25 43.21 19.95
CA ALA A 112 18.68 42.88 19.89
C ALA A 112 19.09 41.48 20.38
N ALA A 113 19.75 40.77 19.45
CA ALA A 113 20.94 39.93 19.64
C ALA A 113 20.87 38.73 20.60
N HIS A 114 20.96 37.51 20.05
CA HIS A 114 22.25 36.85 19.82
C HIS A 114 22.07 35.55 19.03
#